data_AF-A0A931YIE5-F1
#
_entry.id   AF-A0A931YIE5-F1
#
_cell.length_a   1.000
_cell.length_b   1.000
_cell.length_c   1.000
_cell.angle_alpha   90.00
_cell.angle_beta   90.00
_cell.angle_gamma   90.00
#
_symmetry.space_group_name_H-M   'P 1'
#
loop_
_entity.id
_entity.type
_entity.pdbx_description
1 polymer ?
#
loop_
_entity_poly.entity_id
_entity_poly.type
_entity_poly.pdbx_seq_one_letter_code
_entity_poly.pdbx_strand_id
1 'polypeptide(L)'
;MRAWAVFKKEMRLYFVSPIAYAVFAIFTLVSGWFFYNVFAFYTLVSMQAAFNPMMARDLSVTEGVIRPLFQNISVIMLLMMPILTMRLLAEEKKSGTI
;
A
#
# COMPACT_ATOMS: atom_id res chain seq x y z
N MET A 1 22.83 -14.37 24.33
CA MET A 1 22.98 -14.56 22.86
C MET A 1 21.87 -15.39 22.19
N ARG A 2 20.74 -15.67 22.84
CA ARG A 2 19.65 -16.46 22.21
C ARG A 2 18.68 -15.63 21.34
N ALA A 3 18.61 -14.32 21.57
CA ALA A 3 17.75 -13.40 20.79
C ALA A 3 18.04 -13.43 19.28
N TRP A 4 19.33 -13.55 18.89
CA TRP A 4 19.73 -13.60 17.49
C TRP A 4 19.25 -14.87 16.77
N ALA A 5 19.21 -16.01 17.48
CA ALA A 5 18.75 -17.27 16.91
C ALA A 5 17.22 -17.28 16.72
N VAL A 6 16.48 -16.66 17.63
CA VAL A 6 15.01 -16.50 17.53
C VAL A 6 14.67 -15.55 16.39
N PHE A 7 15.32 -14.39 16.31
CA PHE A 7 15.12 -13.41 15.24
C PHE A 7 15.36 -14.00 13.84
N LYS A 8 16.41 -14.81 13.67
CA LYS A 8 16.73 -15.47 12.40
C LYS A 8 15.72 -16.57 12.02
N LYS A 9 15.15 -17.25 13.01
CA LYS A 9 14.11 -18.28 12.80
C LYS A 9 12.78 -17.63 12.41
N GLU A 10 12.39 -16.56 13.10
CA GLU A 10 11.18 -15.80 12.82
C GLU A 10 11.24 -15.09 11.47
N MET A 11 12.35 -14.40 11.14
CA MET A 11 12.52 -13.80 9.80
C MET A 11 12.32 -14.84 8.69
N ARG A 12 12.81 -16.07 8.87
CA ARG A 12 12.62 -17.13 7.88
C ARG A 12 11.16 -17.59 7.80
N LEU A 13 10.45 -17.67 8.92
CA LEU A 13 9.01 -17.94 8.95
C LEU A 13 8.17 -16.82 8.32
N TYR A 14 8.55 -15.55 8.52
CA TYR A 14 7.95 -14.39 7.86
C TYR A 14 8.07 -14.45 6.32
N PHE A 15 9.25 -14.80 5.81
CA PHE A 15 9.51 -14.88 4.36
C PHE A 15 9.07 -16.22 3.72
N VAL A 16 8.71 -17.23 4.52
CA VAL A 16 8.16 -18.52 4.03
C VAL A 16 6.64 -18.57 4.16
N SER A 17 6.03 -17.65 4.93
CA SER A 17 4.58 -17.48 5.05
C SER A 17 3.96 -17.10 3.68
N PRO A 18 3.18 -18.00 3.04
CA PRO A 18 2.57 -17.75 1.72
C PRO A 18 1.68 -16.51 1.71
N ILE A 19 1.21 -16.10 2.89
CA ILE A 19 0.25 -15.03 3.05
C ILE A 19 0.93 -13.65 2.95
N ALA A 20 2.19 -13.50 3.35
CA ALA A 20 2.88 -12.22 3.17
C ALA A 20 2.97 -11.85 1.67
N TYR A 21 3.24 -12.84 0.81
CA TYR A 21 3.22 -12.68 -0.64
C TYR A 21 1.82 -12.41 -1.18
N ALA A 22 0.78 -13.11 -0.68
CA ALA A 22 -0.59 -12.85 -1.08
C ALA A 22 -1.03 -11.41 -0.75
N VAL A 23 -0.68 -10.94 0.45
CA VAL A 23 -0.95 -9.58 0.93
C VAL A 23 -0.21 -8.55 0.09
N PHE A 24 1.07 -8.78 -0.24
CA PHE A 24 1.83 -7.93 -1.17
C PHE A 24 1.22 -7.91 -2.57
N ALA A 25 0.81 -9.05 -3.11
CA ALA A 25 0.19 -9.14 -4.42
C ALA A 25 -1.13 -8.34 -4.48
N ILE A 26 -1.98 -8.50 -3.46
CA ILE A 26 -3.23 -7.74 -3.34
C ILE A 26 -2.94 -6.24 -3.19
N PHE A 27 -1.98 -5.87 -2.34
CA PHE A 27 -1.58 -4.47 -2.16
C PHE A 27 -1.16 -3.82 -3.47
N THR A 28 -0.28 -4.48 -4.23
CA THR A 28 0.22 -3.96 -5.50
C THR A 28 -0.88 -3.88 -6.56
N LEU A 29 -1.77 -4.88 -6.64
CA LEU A 29 -2.91 -4.87 -7.57
C LEU A 29 -3.89 -3.72 -7.26
N VAL A 30 -4.28 -3.58 -6.00
CA VAL A 30 -5.23 -2.54 -5.58
C VAL A 30 -4.60 -1.16 -5.75
N SER A 31 -3.37 -0.96 -5.29
CA SER A 31 -2.66 0.31 -5.42
C SER A 31 -2.44 0.69 -6.89
N GLY A 32 -2.11 -0.28 -7.74
CA GLY A 32 -1.97 -0.09 -9.19
C GLY A 32 -3.28 0.30 -9.87
N TRP A 33 -4.40 -0.30 -9.47
CA TRP A 33 -5.73 0.07 -9.95
C TRP A 33 -6.10 1.51 -9.57
N PHE A 34 -5.88 1.91 -8.31
CA PHE A 34 -6.11 3.29 -7.88
C PHE A 34 -5.20 4.29 -8.61
N PHE A 35 -3.93 3.92 -8.82
CA PHE A 35 -3.00 4.74 -9.60
C PHE A 35 -3.49 4.97 -11.02
N TYR A 36 -3.91 3.91 -11.70
CA TYR A 36 -4.46 4.03 -13.04
C TYR A 36 -5.66 4.98 -13.10
N ASN A 37 -6.59 4.86 -12.14
CA ASN A 37 -7.79 5.71 -12.08
C ASN A 37 -7.43 7.19 -11.87
N VAL A 38 -6.56 7.49 -10.91
CA VAL A 38 -6.13 8.88 -10.62
C VAL A 38 -5.36 9.46 -11.81
N PHE A 39 -4.48 8.66 -12.43
CA PHE A 39 -3.67 9.10 -13.57
C PHE A 39 -4.52 9.35 -14.82
N ALA A 40 -5.52 8.49 -15.09
CA ALA A 40 -6.46 8.67 -16.18
C ALA A 40 -7.28 9.96 -16.00
N PHE A 41 -7.76 10.22 -14.78
CA PHE A 41 -8.46 11.46 -14.46
C PHE A 41 -7.57 12.69 -14.66
N TYR A 42 -6.33 12.66 -14.14
CA TYR A 42 -5.37 13.74 -14.31
C TYR A 42 -5.08 14.02 -15.79
N THR A 43 -4.95 12.97 -16.62
CA THR A 43 -4.72 13.11 -18.06
C THR A 43 -5.87 13.86 -18.73
N LEU A 44 -7.12 13.51 -18.41
CA LEU A 44 -8.31 14.21 -18.95
C LEU A 44 -8.33 15.70 -18.56
N VAL A 45 -8.05 16.03 -17.29
CA VAL A 45 -8.00 17.42 -16.82
C VAL A 45 -6.85 18.18 -17.49
N SER A 46 -5.69 17.55 -17.67
CA SER A 46 -4.54 18.15 -18.36
C SER A 46 -4.84 18.49 -19.82
N MET A 47 -5.63 17.65 -20.50
CA MET A 47 -6.08 17.92 -21.87
C MET A 47 -7.09 19.06 -21.93
N GLN A 48 -8.01 19.16 -20.97
CA GLN A 48 -8.99 20.26 -20.92
C GLN A 48 -8.34 21.61 -20.64
N ALA A 49 -7.33 21.64 -19.79
CA ALA A 49 -6.59 22.86 -19.50
C ALA A 49 -5.71 23.34 -20.66
N ALA A 50 -5.31 22.44 -21.57
CA ALA A 50 -4.63 22.84 -22.81
C ALA A 50 -5.53 23.72 -23.69
N PHE A 51 -6.86 23.56 -23.62
CA PHE A 51 -7.84 24.38 -24.33
C PHE A 51 -8.31 25.60 -23.52
N ASN A 52 -8.05 25.65 -22.21
CA ASN A 52 -8.56 26.70 -21.34
C ASN A 52 -7.46 27.21 -20.37
N PRO A 53 -6.79 28.34 -20.68
CA PRO A 53 -5.59 28.79 -19.97
C PRO A 53 -5.81 29.14 -18.50
N MET A 54 -7.07 29.33 -18.07
CA MET A 54 -7.41 29.58 -16.67
C MET A 54 -7.33 28.29 -15.81
N MET A 55 -7.57 27.11 -16.40
CA MET A 55 -7.42 25.82 -15.70
C MET A 55 -5.99 25.29 -15.73
N ALA A 56 -5.14 25.80 -16.63
CA ALA A 56 -3.74 25.41 -16.71
C ALA A 56 -2.89 25.95 -15.54
N ARG A 57 -3.36 26.98 -14.86
CA ARG A 57 -2.59 27.68 -13.82
C ARG A 57 -2.37 26.84 -12.55
N ASP A 58 -3.28 25.92 -12.26
CA ASP A 58 -3.26 25.07 -11.06
C ASP A 58 -2.94 23.59 -11.36
N LEU A 59 -2.54 23.27 -12.60
CA LEU A 59 -2.17 21.91 -12.98
C LEU A 59 -0.78 21.53 -12.49
N SER A 60 -0.71 21.09 -11.25
CA SER A 60 0.46 20.41 -10.69
C SER A 60 0.22 18.91 -10.65
N VAL A 61 1.17 18.13 -11.19
CA VAL A 61 1.19 16.66 -11.07
C VAL A 61 1.16 16.24 -9.59
N THR A 62 1.76 17.05 -8.72
CA THR A 62 1.84 16.78 -7.27
C THR A 62 0.46 16.85 -6.62
N GLU A 63 -0.33 17.86 -6.95
CA GLU A 63 -1.70 18.04 -6.44
C GLU A 63 -2.66 17.01 -7.07
N GLY A 64 -2.58 16.82 -8.39
CA GLY A 64 -3.54 16.01 -9.13
C GLY A 64 -3.28 14.49 -9.08
N VAL A 65 -2.04 14.07 -8.86
CA VAL A 65 -1.65 12.64 -8.87
C VAL A 65 -1.08 12.22 -7.53
N ILE A 66 -0.01 12.87 -7.05
CA ILE A 66 0.71 12.39 -5.86
C ILE A 66 -0.16 12.46 -4.60
N ARG A 67 -0.85 13.58 -4.37
CA ARG A 67 -1.66 13.78 -3.16
C ARG A 67 -2.81 12.75 -3.03
N PRO A 68 -3.68 12.56 -4.03
CA PRO A 68 -4.73 11.54 -3.95
C PRO A 68 -4.17 10.12 -3.92
N LEU A 69 -3.05 9.84 -4.58
CA LEU A 69 -2.39 8.55 -4.47
C LEU A 69 -1.93 8.24 -3.05
N PHE A 70 -1.27 9.18 -2.39
CA PHE A 70 -0.81 9.02 -1.01
C PHE A 70 -1.98 8.81 -0.04
N GLN A 71 -3.10 9.50 -0.26
CA GLN A 71 -4.32 9.30 0.52
C GLN A 71 -4.88 7.88 0.33
N ASN A 72 -5.00 7.42 -0.92
CA ASN A 72 -5.48 6.07 -1.22
C ASN A 72 -4.55 5.00 -0.62
N ILE A 73 -3.23 5.14 -0.77
CA ILE A 73 -2.25 4.22 -0.19
C ILE A 73 -2.33 4.21 1.34
N SER A 74 -2.50 5.37 1.98
CA SER A 74 -2.63 5.46 3.44
C SER A 74 -3.87 4.71 3.94
N VAL A 75 -5.01 4.84 3.25
CA VAL A 75 -6.24 4.12 3.59
C VAL A 75 -6.08 2.62 3.37
N ILE A 76 -5.46 2.21 2.26
CA ILE A 76 -5.17 0.79 1.97
C ILE A 76 -4.26 0.21 3.05
N MET A 77 -3.19 0.92 3.44
CA MET A 77 -2.31 0.50 4.52
C MET A 77 -3.06 0.38 5.84
N LEU A 78 -3.94 1.33 6.17
CA LEU A 78 -4.74 1.29 7.39
C LEU A 78 -5.66 0.05 7.44
N LEU A 79 -6.24 -0.35 6.31
CA LEU A 79 -7.02 -1.59 6.21
C LEU A 79 -6.17 -2.86 6.27
N MET A 80 -4.96 -2.82 5.73
CA MET A 80 -4.06 -3.97 5.68
C MET A 80 -3.27 -4.19 6.98
N MET A 81 -3.00 -3.12 7.73
CA MET A 81 -2.26 -3.16 8.99
C MET A 81 -2.88 -4.12 10.03
N PRO A 82 -4.21 -4.14 10.28
CA PRO A 82 -4.82 -5.12 11.17
C PRO A 82 -4.75 -6.55 10.61
N ILE A 83 -4.81 -6.75 9.29
CA ILE A 83 -4.69 -8.09 8.69
C ILE A 83 -3.28 -8.66 8.94
N LEU A 84 -2.26 -7.83 8.76
CA LEU A 84 -0.86 -8.19 9.00
C LEU A 84 -0.59 -8.44 10.50
N THR A 85 -1.07 -7.56 11.38
CA THR A 85 -0.79 -7.62 12.82
C THR A 85 -1.64 -8.64 13.57
N MET A 86 -2.94 -8.77 13.28
CA MET A 86 -3.81 -9.74 13.96
C MET A 86 -3.41 -11.18 13.67
N ARG A 87 -2.92 -11.48 12.45
CA ARG A 87 -2.45 -12.84 12.16
C ARG A 87 -1.16 -13.18 12.88
N LEU A 88 -0.25 -12.22 13.00
CA LEU A 88 0.96 -12.36 13.81
C LEU A 88 0.64 -12.67 15.27
N LEU A 89 -0.25 -11.88 15.87
CA LEU A 89 -0.69 -12.08 17.24
C LEU A 89 -1.45 -13.41 17.42
N ALA A 90 -2.25 -13.82 16.43
CA ALA A 90 -2.99 -15.09 16.48
C ALA A 90 -2.07 -16.32 16.31
N GLU A 91 -1.03 -16.22 15.48
CA GLU A 91 -0.03 -17.29 15.31
C GLU A 91 0.82 -17.45 16.58
N GLU A 92 1.22 -16.36 17.23
CA GLU A 92 1.90 -16.43 18.54
C GLU A 92 1.00 -17.04 19.62
N LYS A 93 -0.27 -16.59 19.72
CA LYS A 93 -1.22 -17.10 20.72
C LYS A 93 -1.59 -18.58 20.52
N LYS A 94 -1.60 -19.08 19.27
CA LYS A 94 -1.84 -20.50 18.96
C LYS A 94 -0.62 -21.38 19.22
N SER A 95 0.60 -20.82 19.15
CA SER A 95 1.85 -21.55 19.37
C SER A 95 2.23 -21.76 20.84
N GLY A 96 1.45 -21.18 21.78
CA GLY A 96 1.63 -21.39 23.21
C GLY A 96 2.88 -20.75 23.80
N THR A 97 3.49 -19.79 23.09
CA THR A 97 4.62 -19.00 23.60
C THR A 97 4.17 -17.80 24.46
N ILE A 98 2.86 -17.65 24.66
CA ILE A 98 2.22 -16.83 25.72
C ILE A 98 1.15 -17.68 26.40
#